data_AF-A0A1F5B6D2-F1
#
_entry.id   AF-A0A1F5B6D2-F1
#
_cell.length_a   1.000
_cell.length_b   1.000
_cell.length_c   1.000
_cell.angle_alpha   90.00
_cell.angle_beta   90.00
_cell.angle_gamma   90.00
#
_symmetry.space_group_name_H-M   'P 1'
#
loop_
_entity.id
_entity.type
_entity.pdbx_description
1 polymer ?
#
loop_
_entity_poly.entity_id
_entity_poly.type
_entity_poly.pdbx_seq_one_letter_code
_entity_poly.pdbx_strand_id
1 'polypeptide(L)'
;MKERAAAFERSLMEYGPKIQGGIRSLIPNAQDAEDVIAEVKLALWVSLPRFEGRSSLGTFIYAVTRHKIKDHLRSKYRDAELRLRAEEELASRDRERPEPEQPKVGSLTPSELAVLALLARGLKNREIAQTLFRSQETVRTHTRNINAKLGTKNRAEAAYVFGRCAGE
;
A
#
# COMPACT_ATOMS: atom_id res chain seq x y z
N MET A 1 -0.48 33.44 24.98
CA MET A 1 -0.14 32.05 24.55
C MET A 1 -0.82 30.99 25.43
N LYS A 2 -0.68 31.05 26.76
CA LYS A 2 -1.30 30.09 27.71
C LYS A 2 -2.84 29.99 27.60
N GLU A 3 -3.52 31.10 27.40
CA GLU A 3 -5.00 31.14 27.33
C GLU A 3 -5.56 30.46 26.07
N ARG A 4 -4.87 30.61 24.92
CA ARG A 4 -5.17 29.91 23.67
C ARG A 4 -4.92 28.41 23.80
N ALA A 5 -3.87 28.00 24.53
CA ALA A 5 -3.59 26.59 24.81
C ALA A 5 -4.66 25.95 25.72
N ALA A 6 -5.19 26.67 26.71
CA ALA A 6 -6.25 26.17 27.58
C ALA A 6 -7.62 26.06 26.88
N ALA A 7 -7.99 27.03 26.05
CA ALA A 7 -9.19 26.92 25.21
C ALA A 7 -9.09 25.76 24.19
N PHE A 8 -7.87 25.50 23.72
CA PHE A 8 -7.53 24.37 22.87
C PHE A 8 -7.64 23.03 23.61
N GLU A 9 -7.07 22.88 24.80
CA GLU A 9 -7.19 21.65 25.60
C GLU A 9 -8.65 21.32 25.87
N ARG A 10 -9.48 22.32 26.21
CA ARG A 10 -10.92 22.14 26.37
C ARG A 10 -11.60 21.61 25.11
N SER A 11 -11.23 22.15 23.94
CA SER A 11 -11.76 21.66 22.67
C SER A 11 -11.28 20.23 22.37
N LEU A 12 -10.01 19.90 22.64
CA LEU A 12 -9.52 18.53 22.46
C LEU A 12 -10.20 17.54 23.40
N MET A 13 -10.52 17.95 24.62
CA MET A 13 -11.29 17.14 25.57
C MET A 13 -12.72 16.91 25.07
N GLU A 14 -13.32 17.89 24.39
CA GLU A 14 -14.66 17.78 23.82
C GLU A 14 -14.70 16.82 22.59
N TYR A 15 -13.74 16.96 21.67
CA TYR A 15 -13.72 16.16 20.43
C TYR A 15 -13.00 14.82 20.58
N GLY A 16 -12.10 14.69 21.57
CA GLY A 16 -11.22 13.54 21.78
C GLY A 16 -11.96 12.20 21.84
N PRO A 17 -13.00 12.04 22.68
CA PRO A 17 -13.75 10.78 22.78
C PRO A 17 -14.41 10.35 21.47
N LYS A 18 -15.01 11.30 20.73
CA LYS A 18 -15.66 11.03 19.44
C LYS A 18 -14.65 10.57 18.39
N ILE A 19 -13.49 11.22 18.34
CA ILE A 19 -12.42 10.88 17.40
C ILE A 19 -11.82 9.51 17.71
N GLN A 20 -11.52 9.24 18.97
CA GLN A 20 -11.00 7.94 19.41
C GLN A 20 -11.98 6.81 19.10
N GLY A 21 -13.28 7.02 19.37
CA GLY A 21 -14.33 6.07 18.99
C GLY A 21 -14.39 5.83 17.48
N GLY A 22 -14.30 6.91 16.68
CA GLY A 22 -14.25 6.81 15.22
C GLY A 22 -13.04 6.01 14.72
N ILE A 23 -11.84 6.26 15.27
CA ILE A 23 -10.62 5.53 14.90
C ILE A 23 -10.73 4.05 15.27
N ARG A 24 -11.15 3.74 16.50
CA ARG A 24 -11.31 2.34 16.97
C ARG A 24 -12.39 1.58 16.17
N SER A 25 -13.39 2.28 15.65
CA SER A 25 -14.38 1.66 14.75
C SER A 25 -13.84 1.40 13.34
N LEU A 26 -12.89 2.20 12.87
CA LEU A 26 -12.30 2.09 11.53
C LEU A 26 -11.12 1.12 11.48
N ILE A 27 -10.43 0.93 12.61
CA ILE A 27 -9.23 0.11 12.72
C ILE A 27 -9.56 -1.07 13.65
N PRO A 28 -9.75 -2.30 13.12
CA PRO A 28 -10.16 -3.46 13.91
C PRO A 28 -9.10 -3.89 14.95
N ASN A 29 -7.83 -3.68 14.63
CA ASN A 29 -6.73 -4.01 15.53
C ASN A 29 -6.60 -2.91 16.59
N ALA A 30 -6.77 -3.29 17.86
CA ALA A 30 -6.74 -2.35 18.98
C ALA A 30 -5.36 -1.66 19.13
N GLN A 31 -4.26 -2.37 18.89
CA GLN A 31 -2.92 -1.79 18.97
C GLN A 31 -2.71 -0.72 17.88
N ASP A 32 -3.13 -1.03 16.66
CA ASP A 32 -3.03 -0.11 15.52
C ASP A 32 -3.91 1.12 15.70
N ALA A 33 -5.10 0.94 16.29
CA ALA A 33 -5.98 2.03 16.64
C ALA A 33 -5.35 2.97 17.68
N GLU A 34 -4.71 2.42 18.71
CA GLU A 34 -4.00 3.21 19.73
C GLU A 34 -2.79 3.94 19.14
N ASP A 35 -2.01 3.31 18.26
CA ASP A 35 -0.88 3.96 17.58
C ASP A 35 -1.34 5.16 16.76
N VAL A 36 -2.43 5.02 15.99
CA VAL A 36 -3.02 6.13 15.23
C VAL A 36 -3.56 7.22 16.14
N ILE A 37 -4.23 6.86 17.24
CA ILE A 37 -4.72 7.83 18.23
C ILE A 37 -3.55 8.64 18.81
N ALA A 38 -2.44 7.99 19.15
CA ALA A 38 -1.25 8.65 19.68
C ALA A 38 -0.64 9.61 18.65
N GLU A 39 -0.52 9.17 17.39
CA GLU A 39 -0.03 10.03 16.30
C GLU A 39 -0.93 11.25 16.04
N VAL A 40 -2.25 11.08 16.12
CA VAL A 40 -3.21 12.18 15.97
C VAL A 40 -3.05 13.16 17.12
N LYS A 41 -2.99 12.70 18.38
CA LYS A 41 -2.76 13.55 19.55
C LYS A 41 -1.47 14.35 19.42
N LEU A 42 -0.37 13.68 19.04
CA LEU A 42 0.93 14.32 18.83
C LEU A 42 0.87 15.36 17.70
N ALA A 43 0.29 15.00 16.56
CA ALA A 43 0.18 15.91 15.42
C ALA A 43 -0.66 17.15 15.75
N LEU A 44 -1.77 16.98 16.49
CA LEU A 44 -2.57 18.09 16.99
C LEU A 44 -1.79 18.95 17.96
N TRP A 45 -1.05 18.36 18.91
CA TRP A 45 -0.22 19.11 19.85
C TRP A 45 0.80 20.02 19.14
N VAL A 46 1.42 19.54 18.06
CA VAL A 46 2.44 20.30 17.31
C VAL A 46 1.83 21.35 16.38
N SER A 47 0.74 21.02 15.70
CA SER A 47 0.17 21.85 14.63
C SER A 47 -0.82 22.89 15.13
N LEU A 48 -1.48 22.63 16.26
CA LEU A 48 -2.61 23.45 16.68
C LEU A 48 -2.23 24.80 17.32
N PRO A 49 -1.07 24.97 18.00
CA PRO A 49 -0.57 26.30 18.36
C PRO A 49 -0.30 27.21 17.16
N ARG A 50 -0.08 26.63 15.97
CA ARG A 50 0.14 27.33 14.69
C ARG A 50 -1.14 27.46 13.85
N PHE A 51 -2.29 27.02 14.38
CA PHE A 51 -3.53 27.06 13.63
C PHE A 51 -4.03 28.50 13.45
N GLU A 52 -4.13 28.94 12.20
CA GLU A 52 -4.49 30.31 11.82
C GLU A 52 -6.00 30.56 11.72
N GLY A 53 -6.84 29.54 11.94
CA GLY A 53 -8.31 29.70 11.87
C GLY A 53 -8.89 29.81 10.46
N ARG A 54 -8.17 29.34 9.43
CA ARG A 54 -8.66 29.29 8.03
C ARG A 54 -9.83 28.33 7.81
N SER A 55 -10.18 27.52 8.81
CA SER A 55 -11.31 26.60 8.83
C SER A 55 -11.85 26.49 10.26
N SER A 56 -12.95 25.75 10.45
CA SER A 56 -13.38 25.40 11.81
C SER A 56 -12.36 24.48 12.48
N LEU A 57 -12.24 24.56 13.80
CA LEU A 57 -11.37 23.68 14.58
C LEU A 57 -11.71 22.19 14.36
N GLY A 58 -13.00 21.86 14.27
CA GLY A 58 -13.47 20.51 13.96
C GLY A 58 -13.01 20.03 12.58
N THR A 59 -13.08 20.89 11.56
CA THR A 59 -12.58 20.58 10.20
C THR A 59 -11.08 20.34 10.19
N PHE A 60 -10.32 21.16 10.92
CA PHE A 60 -8.88 21.00 11.07
C PHE A 60 -8.51 19.67 11.77
N ILE A 61 -9.16 19.38 12.90
CA ILE A 61 -8.93 18.14 13.66
C ILE A 61 -9.28 16.92 12.81
N TYR A 62 -10.40 16.96 12.10
CA TYR A 62 -10.81 15.91 11.17
C TYR A 62 -9.76 15.69 10.06
N ALA A 63 -9.22 16.77 9.48
CA ALA A 63 -8.21 16.67 8.44
C ALA A 63 -6.90 16.01 8.94
N VAL A 64 -6.42 16.39 10.14
CA VAL A 64 -5.25 15.76 10.77
C VAL A 64 -5.52 14.28 11.05
N THR A 65 -6.68 13.97 11.64
CA THR A 65 -7.10 12.60 11.95
C THR A 65 -7.13 11.73 10.69
N ARG A 66 -7.80 12.20 9.64
CA ARG A 66 -7.90 11.50 8.35
C ARG A 66 -6.53 11.26 7.73
N HIS A 67 -5.63 12.25 7.79
CA HIS A 67 -4.28 12.10 7.26
C HIS A 67 -3.51 11.01 8.00
N LYS A 68 -3.58 10.98 9.34
CA LYS A 68 -2.92 9.95 10.15
C LYS A 68 -3.47 8.55 9.92
N ILE A 69 -4.80 8.39 9.86
CA ILE A 69 -5.42 7.10 9.49
C ILE A 69 -4.92 6.65 8.12
N LYS A 70 -4.95 7.53 7.11
CA LYS A 70 -4.53 7.21 5.75
C LYS A 70 -3.04 6.83 5.67
N ASP A 71 -2.18 7.56 6.36
CA ASP A 71 -0.73 7.32 6.36
C ASP A 71 -0.38 6.02 7.10
N HIS A 72 -1.07 5.74 8.22
CA HIS A 72 -0.92 4.48 8.95
C HIS A 72 -1.38 3.29 8.12
N LEU A 73 -2.56 3.36 7.48
CA LEU A 73 -3.03 2.31 6.58
C LEU A 73 -2.06 2.10 5.42
N ARG A 74 -1.56 3.18 4.80
CA ARG A 74 -0.53 3.09 3.74
C ARG A 74 0.77 2.45 4.24
N SER A 75 1.22 2.77 5.46
CA SER A 75 2.40 2.12 6.04
C SER A 75 2.14 0.65 6.26
N LYS A 76 1.04 0.28 6.91
CA LYS A 76 0.64 -1.11 7.15
C LYS A 76 0.55 -1.94 5.87
N TYR A 77 -0.02 -1.40 4.79
CA TYR A 77 -0.02 -2.11 3.50
C TYR A 77 1.37 -2.26 2.90
N ARG A 78 2.26 -1.26 3.04
CA ARG A 78 3.67 -1.39 2.61
C ARG A 78 4.44 -2.37 3.47
N ASP A 79 4.28 -2.31 4.79
CA ASP A 79 4.93 -3.22 5.75
C ASP A 79 4.43 -4.65 5.59
N ALA A 80 3.14 -4.84 5.30
CA ALA A 80 2.57 -6.14 4.95
C ALA A 80 3.09 -6.65 3.60
N GLU A 81 3.19 -5.79 2.58
CA GLU A 81 3.80 -6.16 1.29
C GLU A 81 5.28 -6.52 1.43
N LEU A 82 6.04 -5.78 2.25
CA LEU A 82 7.44 -6.05 2.54
C LEU A 82 7.61 -7.32 3.37
N ARG A 83 6.74 -7.56 4.36
CA ARG A 83 6.72 -8.80 5.14
C ARG A 83 6.40 -9.99 4.27
N LEU A 84 5.36 -9.91 3.44
CA LEU A 84 5.01 -10.97 2.51
C LEU A 84 6.17 -11.26 1.57
N ARG A 85 6.85 -10.23 1.03
CA ARG A 85 8.06 -10.42 0.22
C ARG A 85 9.22 -11.03 0.99
N ALA A 86 9.42 -10.63 2.25
CA ALA A 86 10.47 -11.18 3.10
C ALA A 86 10.18 -12.65 3.47
N GLU A 87 8.92 -12.98 3.76
CA GLU A 87 8.42 -14.33 3.99
C GLU A 87 8.51 -15.18 2.73
N GLU A 88 8.18 -14.63 1.55
CA GLU A 88 8.41 -15.26 0.25
C GLU A 88 9.90 -15.50 0.00
N GLU A 89 10.77 -14.55 0.33
CA GLU A 89 12.23 -14.69 0.18
C GLU A 89 12.78 -15.78 1.12
N LEU A 90 12.38 -15.75 2.39
CA LEU A 90 12.69 -16.79 3.39
C LEU A 90 12.15 -18.16 2.97
N ALA A 91 10.93 -18.23 2.46
CA ALA A 91 10.34 -19.47 1.96
C ALA A 91 11.03 -19.97 0.68
N SER A 92 11.50 -19.07 -0.20
CA SER A 92 12.30 -19.45 -1.36
C SER A 92 13.71 -19.92 -1.00
N ARG A 93 14.30 -19.37 0.08
CA ARG A 93 15.57 -19.85 0.64
C ARG A 93 15.42 -21.24 1.27
N ASP A 94 14.27 -21.54 1.85
CA ASP A 94 13.93 -22.88 2.36
C ASP A 94 13.63 -23.88 1.22
N ARG A 95 13.05 -23.39 0.11
CA ARG A 95 12.83 -24.15 -1.15
C ARG A 95 14.08 -24.34 -2.02
N GLU A 96 15.22 -23.72 -1.69
CA GLU A 96 16.50 -23.95 -2.39
C GLU A 96 17.12 -25.33 -2.08
N ARG A 97 16.46 -26.19 -1.29
CA ARG A 97 16.69 -27.63 -1.35
C ARG A 97 16.00 -28.18 -2.61
N PRO A 98 16.75 -28.65 -3.62
CA PRO A 98 16.23 -28.74 -4.99
C PRO A 98 15.29 -29.94 -5.17
N GLU A 99 14.02 -29.67 -5.49
CA GLU A 99 13.17 -30.57 -6.27
C GLU A 99 12.55 -29.81 -7.47
N PRO A 100 12.51 -30.41 -8.67
CA PRO A 100 12.20 -29.68 -9.89
C PRO A 100 10.70 -29.75 -10.23
N GLU A 101 9.94 -28.65 -10.12
CA GLU A 101 8.56 -28.61 -10.62
C GLU A 101 8.19 -27.32 -11.38
N GLN A 102 8.08 -27.52 -12.69
CA GLN A 102 7.32 -26.87 -13.78
C GLN A 102 6.67 -25.47 -13.61
N PRO A 103 6.75 -24.59 -14.64
CA PRO A 103 6.20 -23.24 -14.59
C PRO A 103 4.66 -23.23 -14.68
N LYS A 104 3.98 -22.87 -13.59
CA LYS A 104 2.51 -22.72 -13.56
C LYS A 104 2.10 -21.29 -13.86
N VAL A 105 1.72 -21.05 -15.12
CA VAL A 105 1.10 -19.79 -15.59
C VAL A 105 -0.22 -19.47 -14.86
N GLY A 106 -0.87 -20.47 -14.23
CA GLY A 106 -2.09 -20.30 -13.42
C GLY A 106 -1.93 -19.54 -12.08
N SER A 107 -0.72 -19.10 -11.73
CA SER A 107 -0.44 -18.33 -10.49
C SER A 107 -0.52 -16.80 -10.67
N LEU A 108 -0.81 -16.33 -11.89
CA LEU A 108 -0.88 -14.91 -12.21
C LEU A 108 -2.25 -14.32 -11.90
N THR A 109 -2.26 -13.13 -11.30
CA THR A 109 -3.48 -12.36 -11.12
C THR A 109 -4.01 -11.84 -12.46
N PRO A 110 -5.31 -11.49 -12.59
CA PRO A 110 -5.88 -10.99 -13.84
C PRO A 110 -5.15 -9.75 -14.41
N SER A 111 -4.62 -8.91 -13.52
CA SER A 111 -3.83 -7.73 -13.90
C SER A 111 -2.45 -8.09 -14.43
N GLU A 112 -1.80 -9.11 -13.85
CA GLU A 112 -0.51 -9.62 -14.31
C GLU A 112 -0.63 -10.35 -15.65
N LEU A 113 -1.72 -11.09 -15.85
CA LEU A 113 -2.01 -11.76 -17.13
C LEU A 113 -2.23 -10.73 -18.25
N ALA A 114 -2.97 -9.65 -17.98
CA ALA A 114 -3.15 -8.56 -18.95
C ALA A 114 -1.82 -7.90 -19.33
N VAL A 115 -0.94 -7.66 -18.36
CA VAL A 115 0.41 -7.12 -18.62
C VAL A 115 1.25 -8.12 -19.42
N LEU A 116 1.22 -9.40 -19.06
CA LEU A 116 1.98 -10.47 -19.74
C LEU A 116 1.53 -10.66 -21.20
N ALA A 117 0.23 -10.63 -21.46
CA ALA A 117 -0.32 -10.73 -22.81
C ALA A 117 0.15 -9.57 -23.71
N LEU A 118 0.20 -8.34 -23.17
CA LEU A 118 0.70 -7.18 -23.90
C LEU A 118 2.23 -7.20 -24.07
N LEU A 119 2.96 -7.74 -23.09
CA LEU A 119 4.40 -7.98 -23.21
C LEU A 119 4.72 -9.01 -24.30
N ALA A 120 3.95 -10.09 -24.38
CA ALA A 120 4.11 -11.13 -25.40
C ALA A 120 3.84 -10.61 -26.82
N ARG A 121 2.98 -9.59 -26.95
CA ARG A 121 2.75 -8.84 -28.21
C ARG A 121 3.87 -7.86 -28.56
N GLY A 122 4.92 -7.76 -27.74
CA GLY A 122 6.08 -6.92 -28.02
C GLY A 122 5.97 -5.46 -27.57
N LEU A 123 4.89 -5.07 -26.87
CA LEU A 123 4.70 -3.68 -26.44
C LEU A 123 5.75 -3.26 -25.42
N LYS A 124 6.12 -1.96 -25.42
CA LYS A 124 6.98 -1.36 -24.39
C LYS A 124 6.14 -0.97 -23.17
N ASN A 125 6.77 -0.89 -21.99
CA ASN A 125 6.08 -0.56 -20.74
C ASN A 125 5.28 0.76 -20.80
N ARG A 126 5.73 1.73 -21.61
CA ARG A 126 5.02 2.98 -21.87
C ARG A 126 3.72 2.78 -22.67
N GLU A 127 3.70 1.84 -23.60
CA GLU A 127 2.53 1.52 -24.43
C GLU A 127 1.55 0.64 -23.65
N ILE A 128 2.07 -0.30 -22.86
CA ILE A 128 1.28 -1.12 -21.92
C ILE A 128 0.62 -0.23 -20.86
N ALA A 129 1.35 0.73 -20.31
CA ALA A 129 0.82 1.71 -19.36
C ALA A 129 -0.35 2.51 -19.95
N GLN A 130 -0.23 2.95 -21.21
CA GLN A 130 -1.31 3.65 -21.92
C GLN A 130 -2.50 2.74 -22.19
N THR A 131 -2.25 1.51 -22.63
CA THR A 131 -3.30 0.52 -22.96
C THR A 131 -4.11 0.11 -21.74
N LEU A 132 -3.46 0.00 -20.57
CA LEU A 132 -4.08 -0.40 -19.31
C LEU A 132 -4.49 0.77 -18.42
N PHE A 133 -4.31 2.02 -18.89
CA PHE A 133 -4.51 3.24 -18.10
C PHE A 133 -3.79 3.20 -16.73
N ARG A 134 -2.54 2.73 -16.71
CA ARG A 134 -1.68 2.63 -15.52
C ARG A 134 -0.40 3.46 -15.68
N SER A 135 0.32 3.68 -14.58
CA SER A 135 1.64 4.30 -14.64
C SER A 135 2.70 3.31 -15.15
N GLN A 136 3.77 3.82 -15.78
CA GLN A 136 4.89 2.98 -16.22
C GLN A 136 5.60 2.26 -15.07
N GLU A 137 5.60 2.88 -13.89
CA GLU A 137 6.17 2.30 -12.67
C GLU A 137 5.36 1.09 -12.22
N THR A 138 4.03 1.19 -12.21
CA THR A 138 3.13 0.06 -11.94
C THR A 138 3.36 -1.10 -12.91
N VAL A 139 3.56 -0.81 -14.21
CA VAL A 139 3.88 -1.85 -15.21
C VAL A 139 5.23 -2.53 -14.92
N ARG A 140 6.26 -1.78 -14.52
CA ARG A 140 7.57 -2.35 -14.13
C ARG A 140 7.44 -3.29 -12.93
N THR A 141 6.65 -2.89 -11.93
CA THR A 141 6.38 -3.73 -10.75
C THR A 141 5.67 -5.02 -11.15
N HIS A 142 4.64 -4.93 -12.00
CA HIS A 142 3.96 -6.13 -12.51
C HIS A 142 4.92 -7.05 -13.29
N THR A 143 5.78 -6.53 -14.16
CA THR A 143 6.78 -7.35 -14.88
C THR A 143 7.73 -8.07 -13.93
N ARG A 144 8.19 -7.41 -12.86
CA ARG A 144 9.06 -8.04 -11.86
C ARG A 144 8.35 -9.18 -11.12
N ASN A 145 7.11 -8.97 -10.73
CA ASN A 145 6.30 -10.00 -10.06
C ASN A 145 5.99 -11.17 -11.00
N ILE A 146 5.65 -10.90 -12.26
CA ILE A 146 5.44 -11.91 -13.30
C ILE A 146 6.70 -12.77 -13.47
N ASN A 147 7.87 -12.14 -13.56
CA ASN A 147 9.14 -12.86 -13.69
C ASN A 147 9.42 -13.76 -12.49
N ALA A 148 9.18 -13.26 -11.27
CA ALA A 148 9.34 -14.04 -10.05
C ALA A 148 8.37 -15.24 -10.01
N LYS A 149 7.11 -15.03 -10.41
CA LYS A 149 6.07 -16.08 -10.40
C LYS A 149 6.26 -17.13 -11.50
N LEU A 150 6.78 -16.74 -12.67
CA LEU A 150 7.06 -17.65 -13.78
C LEU A 150 8.45 -18.30 -13.70
N GLY A 151 9.27 -17.91 -12.73
CA GLY A 151 10.67 -18.35 -12.64
C GLY A 151 11.56 -17.84 -13.78
N THR A 152 11.13 -16.77 -14.46
CA THR A 152 11.82 -16.26 -15.65
C THR A 152 12.73 -15.08 -15.31
N LYS A 153 13.92 -15.03 -15.90
CA LYS A 153 14.90 -13.97 -15.62
C LYS A 153 14.63 -12.71 -16.44
N ASN A 154 14.11 -12.87 -17.66
CA ASN A 154 13.98 -11.79 -18.64
C ASN A 154 12.56 -11.71 -19.23
N ARG A 155 12.14 -10.50 -19.61
CA ARG A 155 10.84 -10.26 -20.28
C ARG A 155 10.62 -11.11 -21.54
N ALA A 156 11.69 -11.45 -22.26
CA ALA A 156 11.64 -12.31 -23.43
C ALA A 156 11.33 -13.76 -23.06
N GLU A 157 11.87 -14.22 -21.93
CA GLU A 157 11.62 -15.56 -21.40
C GLU A 157 10.20 -15.67 -20.84
N ALA A 158 9.71 -14.64 -20.14
CA ALA A 158 8.31 -14.56 -19.71
C ALA A 158 7.32 -14.59 -20.90
N ALA A 159 7.61 -13.83 -21.97
CA ALA A 159 6.82 -13.83 -23.20
C ALA A 159 6.85 -15.21 -23.90
N TYR A 160 8.00 -15.87 -23.92
CA TYR A 160 8.15 -17.22 -24.46
C TYR A 160 7.33 -18.25 -23.68
N VAL A 161 7.38 -18.21 -22.34
CA VAL A 161 6.58 -19.08 -21.46
C VAL A 161 5.09 -18.87 -21.69
N PHE A 162 4.63 -17.62 -21.81
CA PHE A 162 3.23 -17.31 -22.15
C PHE A 162 2.82 -17.84 -23.52
N GLY A 163 3.67 -17.67 -24.54
CA GLY A 163 3.42 -18.15 -25.89
C GLY A 163 3.27 -19.67 -25.98
N ARG A 164 4.00 -20.43 -25.15
CA ARG A 164 3.84 -21.90 -25.07
C ARG A 164 2.52 -22.33 -24.44
N CYS A 165 1.98 -21.55 -23.49
CA CYS A 165 0.71 -21.88 -22.83
C CYS A 165 -0.54 -21.35 -23.56
N ALA A 166 -0.39 -20.37 -24.46
CA ALA A 166 -1.49 -19.82 -25.26
C ALA A 166 -1.62 -20.47 -26.66
N GLY A 167 -0.74 -21.42 -26.98
CA GLY A 167 -0.65 -22.10 -28.27
C GLY A 167 -1.17 -23.54 -28.29
N GLU A 168 -1.90 -23.97 -27.26
CA GLU A 168 -2.67 -25.23 -27.19
C GLU A 168 -4.17 -24.94 -27.14
#